data_AF-A0A7C5E9H8-F1
#
_entry.id   AF-A0A7C5E9H8-F1
#
_cell.length_a   1.000
_cell.length_b   1.000
_cell.length_c   1.000
_cell.angle_alpha   90.00
_cell.angle_beta   90.00
_cell.angle_gamma   90.00
#
_symmetry.space_group_name_H-M   'P 1'
#
loop_
_entity.id
_entity.type
_entity.pdbx_description
1 polymer ?
#
loop_
_entity_poly.entity_id
_entity_poly.type
_entity_poly.pdbx_seq_one_letter_code
_entity_poly.pdbx_strand_id
1 'polypeptide(L)'
;VFLHKIVPGGADRSYGIHVAQLAGLPRPVIQRAGEILRELEKSSGQAVRVNPLAAQQVALFPETNPLLEELRRLDINQLSPIEALNKLFEWQRKYAPER
;
A
#
# COMPACT_ATOMS: atom_id res chain seq x y z
N VAL A 1 -8.29 17.80 -14.73
CA VAL A 1 -8.15 18.40 -16.09
C VAL A 1 -6.70 18.75 -16.31
N PHE A 2 -6.09 18.25 -17.40
CA PHE A 2 -4.72 18.60 -17.78
C PHE A 2 -4.73 19.86 -18.64
N LEU A 3 -3.81 20.78 -18.34
CA LEU A 3 -3.57 21.96 -19.16
C LEU A 3 -2.59 21.55 -20.27
N HIS A 4 -3.05 21.48 -21.51
CA HIS A 4 -2.21 21.17 -22.69
C HIS A 4 -1.36 22.37 -23.14
N LYS A 5 -0.74 23.07 -22.18
CA LYS A 5 0.02 24.30 -22.42
C LYS A 5 1.42 24.13 -21.87
N ILE A 6 2.42 24.39 -22.71
CA ILE A 6 3.83 24.43 -22.31
C ILE A 6 4.12 25.83 -21.78
N VAL A 7 4.71 25.91 -20.59
CA VAL A 7 5.17 27.16 -19.99
C VAL A 7 6.68 27.05 -19.70
N PRO A 8 7.45 28.14 -19.88
CA PRO A 8 8.86 28.14 -19.54
C PRO A 8 9.05 28.01 -18.02
N GLY A 9 9.87 27.06 -17.58
CA GLY A 9 10.12 26.75 -16.18
C GLY A 9 10.32 25.25 -15.94
N GLY A 10 10.74 24.88 -14.72
CA GLY A 10 10.74 23.50 -14.25
C GLY A 10 9.35 23.08 -13.76
N ALA A 11 9.14 21.78 -13.56
CA ALA A 11 7.91 21.31 -12.91
C ALA A 11 8.00 21.56 -11.39
N ASP A 12 7.05 22.32 -10.84
CA ASP A 12 7.04 22.66 -9.41
C ASP A 12 6.63 21.50 -8.49
N ARG A 13 6.00 20.45 -9.05
CA ARG A 13 5.45 19.31 -8.30
C ARG A 13 5.47 18.03 -9.14
N SER A 14 5.60 16.89 -8.46
CA SER A 14 5.53 15.56 -9.10
C SER A 14 4.09 15.07 -9.27
N TYR A 15 3.39 15.60 -10.27
CA TYR A 15 2.01 15.22 -10.61
C TYR A 15 1.85 13.73 -10.95
N GLY A 16 2.93 13.04 -11.34
CA GLY A 16 2.91 11.60 -11.63
C GLY A 16 2.52 10.75 -10.44
N ILE A 17 2.95 11.08 -9.22
CA ILE A 17 2.57 10.37 -7.99
C ILE A 17 1.08 10.56 -7.70
N HIS A 18 0.55 11.75 -7.95
CA HIS A 18 -0.87 12.05 -7.75
C HIS A 18 -1.75 11.26 -8.73
N VAL A 19 -1.35 11.18 -10.01
CA VAL A 19 -2.05 10.37 -11.01
C VAL A 19 -1.96 8.87 -10.67
N ALA A 20 -0.81 8.41 -10.18
CA ALA A 20 -0.62 7.03 -9.71
C ALA A 20 -1.58 6.66 -8.58
N GLN A 21 -1.82 7.58 -7.64
CA GLN A 21 -2.79 7.39 -6.58
C GLN A 21 -4.23 7.32 -7.13
N LEU A 22 -4.60 8.17 -8.09
CA LEU A 22 -5.90 8.13 -8.76
C LEU A 22 -6.09 6.84 -9.58
N ALA A 23 -5.00 6.27 -10.11
CA ALA A 23 -4.99 4.99 -10.81
C ALA A 23 -5.11 3.78 -9.87
N GLY A 24 -5.16 3.97 -8.55
CA GLY A 24 -5.34 2.90 -7.57
C GLY A 24 -4.09 2.08 -7.31
N LEU A 25 -2.90 2.61 -7.57
CA LEU A 25 -1.65 1.93 -7.23
C LEU A 25 -1.53 1.69 -5.71
N PRO A 26 -0.85 0.60 -5.27
CA PRO A 26 -0.77 0.23 -3.86
C PRO A 26 -0.21 1.36 -2.98
N ARG A 27 -0.81 1.56 -1.80
CA ARG A 27 -0.38 2.60 -0.84
C ARG A 27 1.12 2.57 -0.50
N PRO A 28 1.75 1.40 -0.29
CA PRO A 28 3.19 1.36 -0.01
C PRO A 28 4.05 1.92 -1.15
N VAL A 29 3.61 1.72 -2.40
CA VAL A 29 4.31 2.23 -3.59
C VAL A 29 4.22 3.77 -3.66
N ILE A 30 3.02 4.32 -3.43
CA ILE A 30 2.80 5.78 -3.41
C ILE A 30 3.64 6.44 -2.31
N GLN A 31 3.66 5.84 -1.11
CA GLN A 31 4.44 6.34 0.01
C GLN A 31 5.95 6.33 -0.29
N ARG A 32 6.46 5.22 -0.83
CA ARG A 32 7.88 5.09 -1.18
C ARG A 32 8.29 6.07 -2.27
N ALA A 33 7.45 6.26 -3.29
CA ALA A 33 7.70 7.23 -4.35
C ALA A 33 7.81 8.67 -3.80
N GLY A 34 6.98 9.03 -2.81
CA GLY A 34 7.04 10.33 -2.14
C GLY A 34 8.29 10.53 -1.27
N GLU A 35 8.82 9.48 -0.65
CA GLU A 35 10.10 9.52 0.06
C GLU A 35 11.26 9.80 -0.90
N ILE A 36 11.32 9.05 -2.01
CA ILE A 36 12.36 9.20 -3.03
C ILE A 36 12.30 10.60 -3.65
N LEU A 37 11.10 11.11 -3.94
CA LEU A 37 10.93 12.48 -4.46
C LEU A 37 11.55 13.52 -3.53
N ARG A 38 11.25 13.45 -2.22
CA ARG A 38 11.80 14.38 -1.23
C ARG A 38 13.33 14.31 -1.15
N GLU A 39 13.91 13.13 -1.36
CA GLU A 39 15.35 12.92 -1.38
C GLU A 39 16.00 13.51 -2.65
N LEU A 40 15.35 13.37 -3.80
CA LEU A 40 15.79 13.93 -5.08
C LEU A 40 15.68 15.46 -5.12
N GLU A 41 14.62 16.03 -4.53
CA GLU A 41 14.44 17.49 -4.40
C GLU A 41 15.54 18.09 -3.52
N LYS A 42 15.93 17.42 -2.43
CA LYS A 42 17.05 17.84 -1.55
C LYS A 42 18.42 17.74 -2.21
N SER A 43 18.61 16.80 -3.14
CA SER A 43 19.87 16.58 -3.85
C SER A 43 19.94 17.32 -5.20
N SER A 44 19.02 18.25 -5.46
CA SER A 44 18.94 19.02 -6.70
C SER A 44 18.93 18.14 -7.97
N GLY A 45 18.31 16.95 -7.88
CA GLY A 45 18.23 16.01 -8.99
C GLY A 45 19.50 15.19 -9.26
N GLN A 46 20.52 15.25 -8.39
CA GLN A 46 21.60 14.26 -8.44
C GLN A 46 21.03 12.90 -8.08
N ALA A 47 21.25 11.90 -8.94
CA ALA A 47 20.75 10.55 -8.74
C ALA A 47 21.31 9.96 -7.43
N VAL A 48 20.52 10.03 -6.38
CA VAL A 48 20.85 9.37 -5.11
C VAL A 48 20.85 7.87 -5.37
N ARG A 49 21.94 7.20 -5.00
CA ARG A 49 22.03 5.74 -5.04
C ARG A 49 21.03 5.19 -4.04
N VAL A 50 19.83 4.90 -4.52
CA VAL A 50 18.76 4.28 -3.74
C VAL A 50 19.30 2.94 -3.26
N ASN A 51 19.52 2.79 -1.96
CA ASN A 51 20.00 1.53 -1.40
C ASN A 51 18.84 0.53 -1.44
N PRO A 52 18.87 -0.51 -2.29
CA PRO A 52 17.74 -1.44 -2.45
C PRO A 52 17.44 -2.23 -1.17
N LEU A 53 18.42 -2.32 -0.26
CA LEU A 53 18.30 -2.99 1.03
C LEU A 53 17.22 -2.36 1.94
N ALA A 54 17.01 -1.04 1.88
CA ALA A 54 16.00 -0.36 2.69
C ALA A 54 14.56 -0.68 2.23
N ALA A 55 14.34 -0.83 0.92
CA ALA A 55 13.05 -1.26 0.39
C ALA A 55 12.76 -2.73 0.73
N GLN A 56 13.81 -3.54 0.82
CA GLN A 56 13.69 -4.94 1.23
C GLN A 56 13.30 -5.06 2.70
N GLN A 57 13.78 -4.20 3.60
CA GLN A 57 13.35 -4.17 5.01
C GLN A 57 11.86 -3.85 5.21
N VAL A 58 11.25 -3.01 4.36
CA VAL A 58 9.79 -2.78 4.40
C VAL A 58 9.03 -4.02 3.92
N ALA A 59 9.59 -4.78 2.97
CA ALA A 59 9.05 -6.08 2.56
C ALA A 59 9.32 -7.22 3.59
N LEU A 60 10.23 -7.03 4.56
CA LEU A 60 10.51 -7.99 5.64
C LEU A 60 9.44 -7.98 6.74
N PHE A 61 8.57 -6.97 6.77
CA PHE A 61 7.33 -7.04 7.53
C PHE A 61 6.23 -7.45 6.56
N PRO A 62 5.97 -8.76 6.37
CA PRO A 62 4.75 -9.14 5.71
C PRO A 62 3.62 -8.52 6.53
N GLU A 63 2.73 -7.77 5.89
CA GLU A 63 1.42 -7.49 6.47
C GLU A 63 0.66 -8.82 6.53
N THR A 64 1.07 -9.71 7.44
CA THR A 64 0.35 -10.93 7.78
C THR A 64 -0.92 -10.48 8.46
N ASN A 65 -1.95 -10.26 7.63
CA ASN A 65 -3.29 -10.05 8.12
C ASN A 65 -3.73 -11.36 8.80
N PRO A 66 -3.91 -11.37 10.13
CA PRO A 66 -4.18 -12.59 10.87
C PRO A 66 -5.49 -13.28 10.44
N LEU A 67 -6.47 -12.51 9.94
CA LEU A 67 -7.71 -13.07 9.37
C LEU A 67 -7.44 -13.88 8.09
N LEU A 68 -6.53 -13.41 7.23
CA LEU A 68 -6.16 -14.09 5.98
C LEU A 68 -5.46 -15.43 6.26
N GLU A 69 -4.63 -15.48 7.30
CA GLU A 69 -3.98 -16.73 7.72
C GLU A 69 -4.98 -17.73 8.30
N GLU A 70 -5.94 -17.27 9.12
CA GLU A 70 -7.01 -18.11 9.64
C GLU A 70 -7.91 -18.65 8.51
N LEU A 71 -8.26 -17.81 7.53
CA LEU A 71 -9.10 -18.19 6.40
C LEU A 71 -8.41 -19.23 5.49
N ARG A 72 -7.10 -19.10 5.24
CA ARG A 72 -6.33 -20.06 4.43
C ARG A 72 -6.29 -21.46 5.02
N ARG A 73 -6.36 -21.57 6.36
CA ARG A 73 -6.32 -22.86 7.08
C ARG A 73 -7.70 -23.47 7.25
N LEU A 74 -8.76 -22.74 6.92
CA LEU A 74 -10.13 -23.17 7.10
C LEU A 74 -10.53 -24.14 5.97
N ASP A 75 -10.92 -25.36 6.31
CA ASP A 75 -11.53 -26.28 5.35
C ASP A 75 -13.06 -26.13 5.35
N ILE A 76 -13.57 -25.46 4.31
CA ILE A 76 -15.00 -25.19 4.16
C ILE A 76 -15.80 -26.49 3.98
N ASN A 77 -15.19 -27.55 3.45
CA ASN A 77 -15.89 -28.80 3.14
C ASN A 77 -16.17 -29.65 4.39
N GLN A 78 -15.50 -29.37 5.50
CA GLN A 78 -15.64 -30.10 6.76
C GLN A 78 -16.42 -29.31 7.83
N LEU A 79 -16.75 -28.05 7.55
CA LEU A 79 -17.47 -27.20 8.49
C LEU A 79 -18.97 -27.46 8.42
N SER A 80 -19.59 -27.66 9.58
CA SER A 80 -21.03 -27.57 9.68
C SER A 80 -21.49 -26.10 9.52
N PRO A 81 -22.73 -25.88 9.06
CA PRO A 81 -23.27 -24.52 8.93
C PRO A 81 -23.19 -23.69 10.22
N ILE A 82 -23.38 -24.33 11.38
CA ILE A 82 -23.33 -23.64 12.68
C ILE A 82 -21.90 -23.25 13.08
N GLU A 83 -20.90 -24.09 12.78
CA GLU A 83 -19.50 -23.78 13.04
C GLU A 83 -19.01 -22.64 12.15
N ALA A 84 -19.43 -22.60 10.89
CA ALA A 84 -19.14 -21.50 9.99
C ALA A 84 -19.71 -20.17 10.51
N LEU A 85 -20.97 -20.16 10.96
CA LEU A 85 -21.60 -18.97 11.56
C LEU A 85 -20.88 -18.52 12.84
N ASN A 86 -20.52 -19.44 13.72
CA ASN A 86 -19.76 -19.13 14.93
C ASN A 86 -18.40 -18.52 14.61
N LYS A 87 -17.67 -19.08 13.64
CA LYS A 87 -16.38 -18.54 13.17
C LYS A 87 -16.50 -17.13 12.61
N LEU A 88 -17.54 -16.86 11.81
CA LEU A 88 -17.79 -15.52 11.26
C LEU A 88 -18.07 -14.51 12.38
N PHE A 89 -18.85 -14.88 13.40
CA PHE A 89 -19.12 -14.03 14.55
C PHE A 89 -17.86 -13.73 15.37
N GLU A 90 -17.00 -14.73 15.59
CA GLU A 90 -15.68 -14.55 16.23
C GLU A 90 -14.82 -13.55 15.48
N TRP A 91 -14.73 -13.69 14.15
CA TRP A 91 -13.95 -12.78 13.31
C TRP A 91 -14.50 -11.36 13.30
N GLN A 92 -15.83 -11.21 13.27
CA GLN A 92 -16.48 -9.90 13.35
C GLN A 92 -16.09 -9.19 14.65
N ARG A 93 -16.19 -9.85 15.81
CA ARG A 93 -15.78 -9.27 17.09
C ARG A 93 -14.29 -8.95 17.17
N LYS A 94 -13.45 -9.82 16.61
CA LYS A 94 -11.98 -9.72 16.74
C LYS A 94 -11.36 -8.70 15.79
N TYR A 95 -11.93 -8.54 14.58
CA TYR A 95 -11.31 -7.79 13.50
C TYR A 95 -12.16 -6.63 12.95
N ALA A 96 -13.46 -6.58 13.22
CA ALA A 96 -14.31 -5.45 12.86
C ALA A 96 -14.57 -4.61 14.13
N PRO A 97 -13.82 -3.52 14.37
CA PRO A 97 -14.13 -2.62 15.48
C PRO A 97 -15.54 -2.06 15.30
N GLU A 98 -16.32 -2.07 16.38
CA GLU A 98 -17.57 -1.30 16.46
C GLU A 98 -17.25 0.16 16.12
N ARG A 99 -17.92 0.72 15.11
CA ARG A 99 -17.89 2.16 14.82
C ARG A 99 -18.82 2.90 15.76
#